data_AF-A0A8J7XQZ6-F1
#
_entry.id   AF-A0A8J7XQZ6-F1
#
_cell.length_a   1.000
_cell.length_b   1.000
_cell.length_c   1.000
_cell.angle_alpha   90.00
_cell.angle_beta   90.00
_cell.angle_gamma   90.00
#
_symmetry.space_group_name_H-M   'P 1'
#
loop_
_entity.id
_entity.type
_entity.pdbx_description
1 polymer ?
#
loop_
_entity_poly.entity_id
_entity_poly.type
_entity_poly.pdbx_seq_one_letter_code
_entity_poly.pdbx_strand_id
1 'polypeptide(L)' 'FEDNAAVITGPDGVPKGTEIRGPVAKEAIEKWVRLSSAAKIVV' A
#
# COMPACT_ATOMS: atom_id res chain seq x y z
N PHE A 1 8.61 0.27 -10.77
CA PHE A 1 9.17 0.74 -9.49
C PHE A 1 10.67 0.86 -9.64
N GLU A 2 11.29 1.84 -8.96
CA GLU A 2 12.75 2.08 -8.98
C GLU A 2 13.44 1.40 -7.79
N ASP A 3 12.74 1.35 -6.65
CA ASP A 3 13.15 0.71 -5.41
C ASP A 3 12.17 -0.40 -4.98
N ASN A 4 12.63 -1.23 -4.04
CA ASN A 4 11.80 -2.24 -3.38
C ASN A 4 11.27 -1.68 -2.05
N ALA A 5 9.96 -1.73 -1.85
CA ALA A 5 9.30 -1.24 -0.65
C ALA A 5 8.30 -2.25 -0.10
N ALA A 6 7.98 -2.14 1.20
CA ALA A 6 6.98 -2.96 1.87
C ALA A 6 6.17 -2.13 2.85
N VAL A 7 4.90 -2.50 3.05
CA VAL A 7 3.97 -1.86 4.00
C VAL A 7 3.68 -2.82 5.14
N ILE A 8 3.86 -2.35 6.37
CA ILE A 8 3.56 -3.16 7.56
C ILE A 8 2.05 -3.10 7.84
N THR A 9 1.43 -4.27 7.94
CA THR A 9 0.01 -4.43 8.22
C THR A 9 -0.23 -5.16 9.54
N GLY A 10 -1.43 -4.98 10.09
CA GLY A 10 -1.98 -5.82 11.15
C GLY A 10 -2.47 -7.17 10.61
N PRO A 11 -2.84 -8.11 11.50
CA PRO A 11 -3.36 -9.42 11.12
C PRO A 11 -4.70 -9.35 10.35
N ASP A 12 -5.41 -8.24 10.46
CA ASP A 12 -6.61 -7.90 9.71
C ASP A 12 -6.31 -7.21 8.36
N GLY A 13 -5.05 -7.03 7.99
CA GLY A 13 -4.62 -6.36 6.77
C GLY A 13 -4.80 -4.84 6.80
N VAL A 14 -5.07 -4.24 7.96
CA VAL A 14 -5.07 -2.78 8.12
C VAL A 14 -3.62 -2.28 8.17
N PRO A 15 -3.24 -1.27 7.37
CA PRO A 15 -1.90 -0.71 7.45
C PRO A 15 -1.66 -0.09 8.84
N LYS A 16 -0.50 -0.37 9.43
CA LYS A 16 -0.10 0.25 10.70
C LYS A 16 0.31 1.71 10.54
N GLY A 17 0.73 2.09 9.33
CA GLY A 17 1.08 3.46 8.97
C GLY A 17 -0.12 4.23 8.44
N THR A 18 -0.06 5.56 8.52
CA THR A 18 -1.12 6.46 8.03
C THR A 18 -0.93 6.88 6.57
N GLU A 19 0.26 6.70 6.00
CA GLU A 19 0.60 7.10 4.63
C GLU A 19 1.64 6.17 4.01
N ILE A 20 1.47 5.87 2.72
CA ILE A 20 2.45 5.15 1.90
C ILE A 20 3.19 6.18 1.03
N ARG A 21 4.52 6.16 1.10
CA ARG A 21 5.39 7.01 0.28
C ARG A 21 5.80 6.25 -0.97
N GLY A 22 5.57 6.88 -2.13
CA GLY A 22 5.90 6.31 -3.43
C GLY A 22 4.70 5.67 -4.13
N PRO A 23 4.89 5.23 -5.38
CA PRO A 23 3.85 4.56 -6.15
C PRO A 23 3.54 3.18 -5.57
N VAL A 24 2.29 2.74 -5.71
CA VAL A 24 1.82 1.40 -5.32
C VAL A 24 1.24 0.69 -6.54
N ALA A 25 1.57 -0.58 -6.72
CA ALA A 25 1.07 -1.36 -7.85
C ALA A 25 -0.46 -1.51 -7.79
N LYS A 26 -1.14 -1.34 -8.92
CA LYS A 26 -2.60 -1.50 -9.01
C LYS A 26 -3.06 -2.86 -8.51
N GLU A 27 -2.36 -3.94 -8.87
CA GLU A 27 -2.66 -5.30 -8.43
C GLU A 27 -2.56 -5.45 -6.89
N ALA A 28 -1.63 -4.72 -6.27
CA ALA A 28 -1.48 -4.72 -4.81
C ALA A 28 -2.66 -4.00 -4.13
N ILE A 29 -3.15 -2.92 -4.73
CA ILE A 29 -4.35 -2.20 -4.26
C ILE A 29 -5.61 -3.07 -4.42
N GLU A 30 -5.76 -3.77 -5.55
CA GLU A 30 -6.91 -4.65 -5.79
C GLU A 30 -6.94 -5.84 -4.83
N LYS A 31 -5.76 -6.40 -4.52
CA LYS A 31 -5.63 -7.50 -3.56
C LYS A 31 -5.82 -7.03 -2.12
N TRP A 32 -5.29 -5.85 -1.77
CA TRP A 32 -5.32 -5.30 -0.41
C TRP A 32 -6.04 -3.95 -0.40
N VAL A 33 -7.37 -4.03 -0.57
CA VAL A 33 -8.26 -2.85 -0.70
C VAL A 33 -8.06 -1.83 0.43
N ARG A 34 -7.72 -2.27 1.64
CA ARG A 34 -7.45 -1.40 2.80
C ARG A 34 -6.23 -0.47 2.63
N LEU A 35 -5.30 -0.77 1.73
CA LEU A 35 -4.14 0.09 1.43
C LEU A 35 -4.51 1.29 0.54
N SER A 36 -5.65 1.23 -0.16
CA SER A 36 -6.09 2.27 -1.10
C SER A 36 -6.22 3.64 -0.45
N SER A 37 -6.63 3.70 0.82
CA SER A 37 -6.80 4.96 1.55
C SER A 37 -5.48 5.64 1.91
N ALA A 38 -4.37 4.89 1.96
CA ALA A 38 -3.06 5.40 2.35
C ALA A 38 -2.12 5.62 1.15
N ALA A 39 -2.46 5.12 -0.03
CA ALA A 39 -1.68 5.25 -1.26
C ALA A 39 -2.02 6.55 -2.00
N LYS A 40 -1.00 7.36 -2.32
CA LYS A 40 -1.19 8.62 -3.08
C LYS A 40 -1.01 8.47 -4.58
N ILE A 41 -0.23 7.48 -5.01
CA ILE A 41 0.11 7.25 -6.41
C ILE A 41 -0.09 5.75 -6.65
N VAL A 42 -0.92 5.41 -7.64
CA VAL A 42 -1.18 4.03 -8.04
C VAL A 42 -0.74 3.86 -9.50
N VAL A 43 0.04 2.81 -9.78
CA VAL A 43 0.61 2.52 -11.10
C VAL A 43 0.33 1.08 -11.49
#